data_AF-A0A6H5I8L1-F1
#
_entry.id   AF-A0A6H5I8L1-F1
#
_cell.length_a   1.000
_cell.length_b   1.000
_cell.length_c   1.000
_cell.angle_alpha   90.00
_cell.angle_beta   90.00
_cell.angle_gamma   90.00
#
_symmetry.space_group_name_H-M   'P 1'
#
loop_
_entity.id
_entity.type
_entity.pdbx_description
1 polymer ?
#
loop_
_entity_poly.entity_id
_entity_poly.type
_entity_poly.pdbx_seq_one_letter_code
_entity_poly.pdbx_strand_id
1 'polypeptide(L)'
;MDVVLDRGADLSSFDFPTVNDFDECFAVDENEKHRLKVKYASGPLAIVECLEKRGFLMGRSDAVTIMKLIIKYELYEKSSNLKNVLGKDKFFTNQARKIRIVDSGTSPSLYDLIRLRPEEVAAKQLTCLDYFKFAGSKKFSKIPEGHREACALHLCEIISRRFFRRWTLDPLLELTRYRLSILCCDIIMEKLTYRDLLYRKPKS
;
A
#
# COMPACT_ATOMS: atom_id res chain seq x y z
N MET A 1 5.85 -18.79 0.88
CA MET A 1 5.83 -18.33 -0.52
C MET A 1 7.15 -18.65 -1.20
N ASP A 2 8.26 -17.99 -0.86
CA ASP A 2 9.54 -18.22 -1.57
C ASP A 2 9.99 -19.70 -1.59
N VAL A 3 9.88 -20.41 -0.46
CA VAL A 3 10.26 -21.84 -0.36
C VAL A 3 9.46 -22.78 -1.28
N VAL A 4 8.19 -22.46 -1.57
CA VAL A 4 7.33 -23.30 -2.43
C VAL A 4 7.64 -23.03 -3.89
N LEU A 5 7.81 -21.76 -4.23
CA LEU A 5 8.14 -21.32 -5.58
C LEU A 5 9.58 -21.73 -5.94
N ASP A 6 10.51 -21.78 -4.99
CA ASP A 6 11.91 -22.23 -5.20
C ASP A 6 12.02 -23.74 -5.48
N ARG A 7 10.94 -24.49 -5.24
CA ARG A 7 10.83 -25.92 -5.53
C ARG A 7 10.16 -26.21 -6.89
N GLY A 8 10.00 -25.19 -7.75
CA GLY A 8 9.50 -25.36 -9.12
C GLY A 8 7.98 -25.47 -9.23
N ALA A 9 7.23 -24.87 -8.30
CA ALA A 9 5.79 -24.77 -8.43
C ALA A 9 5.42 -24.03 -9.73
N ASP A 10 4.57 -24.66 -10.54
CA ASP A 10 4.07 -24.08 -11.77
C ASP A 10 3.07 -22.95 -11.47
N LEU A 11 3.30 -21.79 -12.10
CA LEU A 11 2.45 -20.60 -11.97
C LEU A 11 1.36 -20.55 -13.04
N SER A 12 1.39 -21.45 -14.04
CA SER A 12 0.41 -21.48 -15.14
C SER A 12 -1.02 -21.74 -14.66
N SER A 13 -1.17 -22.47 -13.56
CA SER A 13 -2.46 -22.80 -12.92
C SER A 13 -2.72 -21.99 -11.64
N PHE A 14 -1.98 -20.90 -11.41
CA PHE A 14 -2.16 -20.10 -10.19
C PHE A 14 -3.41 -19.22 -10.32
N ASP A 15 -4.43 -19.52 -9.51
CA ASP A 15 -5.59 -18.65 -9.35
C ASP A 15 -5.34 -17.62 -8.25
N PHE A 16 -5.49 -16.34 -8.60
CA PHE A 16 -5.32 -15.25 -7.65
C PHE A 16 -6.45 -15.26 -6.60
N PRO A 17 -6.15 -15.11 -5.29
CA PRO A 17 -7.18 -15.16 -4.26
C PRO A 17 -8.25 -14.09 -4.42
N THR A 18 -9.50 -14.44 -4.11
CA THR A 18 -10.65 -13.54 -4.09
C THR A 18 -10.67 -12.69 -2.81
N VAL A 19 -11.53 -11.67 -2.77
CA VAL A 19 -11.73 -10.83 -1.57
C VAL A 19 -12.11 -11.67 -0.35
N ASN A 20 -12.89 -12.73 -0.52
CA ASN A 20 -13.36 -13.57 0.58
C ASN A 20 -12.23 -14.43 1.15
N ASP A 21 -11.35 -14.96 0.29
CA ASP A 21 -10.19 -15.75 0.72
C ASP A 21 -9.26 -14.92 1.64
N PHE A 22 -9.18 -13.62 1.40
CA PHE A 22 -8.45 -12.69 2.27
C PHE A 22 -9.16 -12.45 3.60
N ASP A 23 -10.49 -12.37 3.65
CA ASP A 23 -11.22 -12.19 4.91
C ASP A 23 -10.96 -13.32 5.91
N GLU A 24 -10.92 -14.56 5.41
CA GLU A 24 -10.63 -15.74 6.22
C GLU A 24 -9.22 -15.67 6.82
N CYS A 25 -8.26 -15.13 6.05
CA CYS A 25 -6.89 -14.91 6.52
C CYS A 25 -6.76 -13.78 7.56
N PHE A 26 -7.77 -12.92 7.66
CA PHE A 26 -7.75 -11.68 8.46
C PHE A 26 -8.55 -11.76 9.76
N ALA A 27 -9.11 -12.92 10.08
CA ALA A 27 -9.89 -13.17 11.28
C ALA A 27 -9.02 -13.35 12.55
N VAL A 28 -8.29 -12.32 13.03
CA VAL A 28 -7.62 -12.38 14.36
C VAL A 28 -7.41 -11.00 15.04
N ASP A 29 -7.59 -11.01 16.37
CA ASP A 29 -7.23 -10.11 17.50
C ASP A 29 -7.37 -8.58 17.32
N GLU A 30 -8.40 -8.02 17.96
CA GLU A 30 -8.70 -6.57 17.99
C GLU A 30 -7.55 -5.71 18.55
N ASN A 31 -6.69 -6.29 19.40
CA ASN A 31 -5.60 -5.56 20.07
C ASN A 31 -4.49 -5.07 19.13
N GLU A 32 -4.43 -5.55 17.88
CA GLU A 32 -3.34 -5.25 16.93
C GLU A 32 -3.84 -4.58 15.63
N LYS A 33 -5.05 -4.00 15.65
CA LYS A 33 -5.77 -3.45 14.49
C LYS A 33 -4.93 -2.56 13.58
N HIS A 34 -4.04 -1.72 14.12
CA HIS A 34 -3.20 -0.82 13.31
C HIS A 34 -2.08 -1.54 12.55
N ARG A 35 -1.45 -2.56 13.14
CA ARG A 35 -0.45 -3.38 12.43
C ARG A 35 -1.13 -4.21 11.34
N LEU A 36 -2.33 -4.71 11.64
CA LEU A 36 -3.14 -5.45 10.67
C LEU A 36 -3.43 -4.60 9.43
N LYS A 37 -3.82 -3.32 9.57
CA LYS A 37 -4.00 -2.41 8.42
C LYS A 37 -2.78 -2.39 7.48
N VAL A 38 -1.57 -2.17 8.01
CA VAL A 38 -0.35 -2.14 7.17
C VAL A 38 -0.08 -3.50 6.54
N LYS A 39 -0.27 -4.60 7.28
CA LYS A 39 -0.14 -5.96 6.73
C LYS A 39 -1.17 -6.24 5.64
N TYR A 40 -2.39 -5.73 5.75
CA TYR A 40 -3.45 -5.95 4.78
C TYR A 40 -3.21 -5.13 3.50
N ALA A 41 -2.61 -3.95 3.62
CA ALA A 41 -2.22 -3.14 2.46
C ALA A 41 -0.99 -3.74 1.76
N SER A 42 0.02 -4.16 2.54
CA SER A 42 1.31 -4.60 2.01
C SER A 42 1.37 -6.07 1.62
N GLY A 43 0.65 -6.95 2.31
CA GLY A 43 0.73 -8.41 2.17
C GLY A 43 0.33 -8.91 0.79
N PRO A 44 -0.91 -8.62 0.31
CA PRO A 44 -1.34 -9.01 -1.03
C PRO A 44 -0.38 -8.49 -2.10
N LEU A 45 0.09 -7.25 -1.97
CA LEU A 45 1.01 -6.65 -2.93
C LEU A 45 2.43 -7.23 -2.85
N ALA A 46 2.90 -7.66 -1.67
CA ALA A 46 4.17 -8.36 -1.53
C ALA A 46 4.12 -9.73 -2.20
N ILE A 47 3.00 -10.43 -2.10
CA ILE A 47 2.76 -11.69 -2.83
C ILE A 47 2.86 -11.44 -4.33
N VAL A 48 2.17 -10.41 -4.82
CA VAL A 48 2.20 -10.02 -6.23
C VAL A 48 3.60 -9.70 -6.71
N GLU A 49 4.35 -8.87 -5.98
CA GLU A 49 5.74 -8.55 -6.31
C GLU A 49 6.62 -9.81 -6.38
N CYS A 50 6.39 -10.80 -5.50
CA CYS A 50 7.08 -12.09 -5.54
C CYS A 50 6.69 -12.94 -6.74
N LEU A 51 5.40 -12.98 -7.10
CA LEU A 51 4.89 -13.73 -8.25
C LEU A 51 5.36 -13.12 -9.57
N GLU A 52 5.28 -11.79 -9.71
CA GLU A 52 5.71 -11.05 -10.91
C GLU A 52 7.20 -11.30 -11.23
N LYS A 53 8.06 -11.36 -10.20
CA LYS A 53 9.49 -11.70 -10.35
C LYS A 53 9.74 -13.08 -10.95
N ARG A 54 8.74 -13.97 -10.93
CA ARG A 54 8.80 -15.34 -11.46
C ARG A 54 7.97 -15.53 -12.71
N GLY A 55 7.51 -14.45 -13.35
CA GLY A 55 6.80 -14.49 -14.62
C GLY A 55 5.28 -14.53 -14.51
N PHE A 56 4.70 -14.43 -13.31
CA PHE A 56 3.26 -14.23 -13.18
C PHE A 56 2.88 -12.85 -13.76
N LEU A 57 1.93 -12.86 -14.70
CA LEU A 57 1.37 -11.63 -15.27
C LEU A 57 0.06 -11.32 -14.56
N MET A 58 0.08 -10.32 -13.70
CA MET A 58 -1.13 -9.86 -13.02
C MET A 58 -2.17 -9.39 -14.06
N GLY A 59 -3.39 -9.90 -13.95
CA GLY A 59 -4.51 -9.49 -14.78
C GLY A 59 -5.27 -8.28 -14.20
N ARG A 60 -6.12 -7.69 -15.03
CA ARG A 60 -7.03 -6.61 -14.61
C ARG A 60 -8.02 -7.06 -13.53
N SER A 61 -8.47 -8.32 -13.58
CA SER A 61 -9.32 -8.93 -12.56
C SER A 61 -8.67 -8.92 -11.19
N ASP A 62 -7.41 -9.36 -11.13
CA ASP A 62 -6.63 -9.49 -9.89
C ASP A 62 -6.35 -8.10 -9.30
N ALA A 63 -6.00 -7.15 -10.17
CA ALA A 63 -5.80 -5.77 -9.76
C ALA A 63 -7.08 -5.17 -9.14
N VAL A 64 -8.24 -5.42 -9.76
CA VAL A 64 -9.54 -5.00 -9.22
C VAL A 64 -9.84 -5.67 -7.89
N THR A 65 -9.47 -6.94 -7.69
CA THR A 65 -9.61 -7.63 -6.40
C THR A 65 -8.80 -6.93 -5.32
N ILE A 66 -7.55 -6.55 -5.58
CA ILE A 66 -6.71 -5.82 -4.63
C ILE A 66 -7.27 -4.42 -4.34
N MET A 67 -7.75 -3.71 -5.36
CA MET A 67 -8.40 -2.40 -5.17
C MET A 67 -9.64 -2.51 -4.27
N LYS A 68 -10.46 -3.55 -4.48
CA LYS A 68 -11.63 -3.84 -3.63
C LYS A 68 -11.22 -4.11 -2.18
N LEU A 69 -10.13 -4.84 -1.94
CA LEU A 69 -9.60 -5.08 -0.60
C LEU A 69 -9.17 -3.76 0.08
N ILE A 70 -8.39 -2.94 -0.60
CA ILE A 70 -7.94 -1.63 -0.09
C ILE A 70 -9.14 -0.75 0.32
N ILE A 71 -10.21 -0.78 -0.48
CA ILE A 71 -11.42 -0.01 -0.22
C ILE A 71 -12.25 -0.60 0.91
N LYS A 72 -12.45 -1.91 0.91
CA LYS A 72 -13.21 -2.63 1.95
C LYS A 72 -12.63 -2.41 3.34
N TYR A 73 -11.30 -2.44 3.45
CA TYR A 73 -10.60 -2.29 4.72
C TYR A 73 -10.22 -0.84 5.06
N GLU A 74 -10.69 0.13 4.26
CA GLU A 74 -10.42 1.56 4.44
C GLU A 74 -8.92 1.85 4.68
N LEU A 75 -8.05 1.23 3.87
CA LEU A 75 -6.59 1.29 4.02
C LEU A 75 -6.00 2.60 3.48
N TYR A 76 -6.64 3.72 3.80
CA TYR A 76 -6.24 5.06 3.36
C TYR A 76 -6.68 6.13 4.37
N GLU A 77 -5.83 7.14 4.61
CA GLU A 77 -6.20 8.34 5.38
C GLU A 77 -6.39 9.55 4.47
N LYS A 78 -7.01 10.60 5.02
CA LYS A 78 -6.64 11.98 4.66
C LYS A 78 -5.33 12.31 5.39
N SER A 79 -4.21 12.25 4.68
CA SER A 79 -2.82 12.50 5.13
C SER A 79 -2.55 13.82 5.90
N SER A 80 -3.54 14.67 6.14
CA SER A 80 -3.39 16.01 6.71
C SER A 80 -3.07 16.04 8.20
N ASN A 81 -3.36 14.97 8.95
CA ASN A 81 -3.23 14.99 10.42
C ASN A 81 -1.77 14.81 10.90
N LEU A 82 -1.02 13.88 10.32
CA LEU A 82 0.33 13.52 10.81
C LEU A 82 1.38 14.63 10.62
N LYS A 83 1.33 15.36 9.51
CA LYS A 83 2.27 16.47 9.26
C LYS A 83 2.15 17.55 10.34
N ASN A 84 0.92 17.81 10.79
CA ASN A 84 0.64 18.75 11.88
C ASN A 84 1.13 18.21 13.24
N VAL A 85 0.96 16.89 13.48
CA VAL A 85 1.40 16.23 14.71
C VAL A 85 2.93 16.27 14.86
N LEU A 86 3.70 16.06 13.78
CA LEU A 86 5.16 16.16 13.80
C LEU A 86 5.67 17.54 14.27
N GLY A 87 4.91 18.61 14.00
CA GLY A 87 5.27 19.96 14.46
C GLY A 87 5.02 20.19 15.97
N LYS A 88 4.11 19.43 16.58
CA LYS A 88 3.64 19.65 17.95
C LYS A 88 4.25 18.67 18.96
N ASP A 89 4.39 17.40 18.58
CA ASP A 89 4.90 16.35 19.47
C ASP A 89 6.39 16.10 19.20
N LYS A 90 7.26 16.76 19.99
CA LYS A 90 8.71 16.59 19.90
C LYS A 90 9.15 15.16 20.23
N PHE A 91 8.46 14.46 21.12
CA PHE A 91 8.79 13.10 21.50
C PHE A 91 8.54 12.15 20.32
N PHE A 92 7.35 12.22 19.73
CA PHE A 92 7.02 11.45 18.53
C PHE A 92 7.97 11.77 17.38
N THR A 93 8.24 13.04 17.11
CA THR A 93 9.16 13.45 16.05
C THR A 93 10.56 12.87 16.21
N ASN A 94 11.09 12.85 17.44
CA ASN A 94 12.39 12.24 17.72
C ASN A 94 12.37 10.72 17.54
N GLN A 95 11.27 10.05 17.88
CA GLN A 95 11.12 8.61 17.65
C GLN A 95 10.98 8.28 16.17
N ALA A 96 10.16 9.03 15.43
CA ALA A 96 9.93 8.83 14.00
C ALA A 96 11.23 8.95 13.18
N ARG A 97 12.17 9.83 13.57
CA ARG A 97 13.50 9.95 12.93
C ARG A 97 14.39 8.72 13.12
N LYS A 98 14.19 7.96 14.20
CA LYS A 98 14.99 6.78 14.54
C LYS A 98 14.41 5.49 13.94
N ILE A 99 13.12 5.48 13.65
CA ILE A 99 12.43 4.30 13.12
C ILE A 99 12.68 4.24 11.61
N ARG A 100 13.37 3.19 11.16
CA ARG A 100 13.55 2.90 9.73
C ARG A 100 12.74 1.67 9.34
N ILE A 101 12.20 1.69 8.12
CA ILE A 101 11.45 0.55 7.56
C ILE A 101 12.40 -0.63 7.35
N VAL A 102 13.54 -0.39 6.70
CA VAL A 102 14.60 -1.37 6.43
C VAL A 102 15.86 -0.94 7.18
N ASP A 103 16.67 -1.90 7.67
CA ASP A 103 17.91 -1.59 8.40
C ASP A 103 19.07 -1.10 7.51
N SER A 104 18.86 -0.96 6.20
CA SER A 104 19.85 -0.32 5.33
C SER A 104 19.98 1.16 5.67
N GLY A 105 21.22 1.67 5.75
CA GLY A 105 21.50 3.07 6.08
C GLY A 105 20.88 4.09 5.11
N THR A 106 20.45 3.65 3.93
CA THR A 106 19.83 4.45 2.87
C THR A 106 18.30 4.48 2.93
N SER A 107 17.66 3.64 3.75
CA SER A 107 16.20 3.60 3.84
C SER A 107 15.65 4.86 4.52
N PRO A 108 14.53 5.43 4.06
CA PRO A 108 13.92 6.58 4.71
C PRO A 108 13.44 6.20 6.11
N SER A 109 13.56 7.14 7.06
CA SER A 109 12.93 7.00 8.36
C SER A 109 11.40 7.18 8.27
N LEU A 110 10.66 6.79 9.31
CA LEU A 110 9.23 7.06 9.41
C LEU A 110 8.94 8.56 9.32
N TYR A 111 9.82 9.40 9.89
CA TYR A 111 9.75 10.85 9.76
C TYR A 111 9.84 11.32 8.31
N ASP A 112 10.78 10.76 7.54
CA ASP A 112 10.93 11.10 6.12
C ASP A 112 9.69 10.67 5.34
N LEU A 113 9.20 9.45 5.57
CA LEU A 113 8.01 8.92 4.90
C LEU A 113 6.74 9.73 5.17
N ILE A 114 6.56 10.26 6.38
CA ILE A 114 5.42 11.13 6.72
C ILE A 114 5.48 12.46 5.95
N ARG A 115 6.69 12.97 5.68
CA ARG A 115 6.88 14.25 5.01
C ARG A 115 6.83 14.15 3.50
N LEU A 116 7.38 13.08 2.94
CA LEU A 116 7.41 12.82 1.52
C LEU A 116 5.99 12.71 0.96
N ARG A 117 5.82 13.15 -0.29
CA ARG A 117 4.63 12.81 -1.05
C ARG A 117 4.68 11.34 -1.46
N PRO A 118 3.54 10.64 -1.58
CA PRO A 118 3.50 9.24 -2.00
C PRO A 118 4.33 8.93 -3.26
N GLU A 119 4.37 9.88 -4.21
CA GLU A 119 5.13 9.79 -5.46
C GLU A 119 6.64 9.85 -5.23
N GLU A 120 7.10 10.67 -4.28
CA GLU A 120 8.50 10.78 -3.89
C GLU A 120 8.98 9.53 -3.13
N VAL A 121 8.06 8.82 -2.47
CA VAL A 121 8.36 7.56 -1.79
C VAL A 121 8.66 6.44 -2.78
N ALA A 122 8.05 6.46 -3.98
CA ALA A 122 8.35 5.48 -5.03
C ALA A 122 9.84 5.50 -5.43
N ALA A 123 10.51 6.65 -5.34
CA ALA A 123 11.94 6.78 -5.59
C ALA A 123 12.84 6.17 -4.49
N LYS A 124 12.27 5.77 -3.33
CA LYS A 124 13.03 5.24 -2.18
C LYS A 124 13.25 3.74 -2.22
N GLN A 125 12.88 3.06 -3.32
CA GLN A 125 13.09 1.62 -3.55
C GLN A 125 12.55 0.69 -2.45
N LEU A 126 11.55 1.13 -1.69
CA LEU A 126 10.90 0.26 -0.70
C LEU A 126 9.92 -0.69 -1.41
N THR A 127 10.01 -1.97 -1.08
CA THR A 127 9.09 -3.01 -1.59
C THR A 127 7.88 -3.16 -0.67
N CYS A 128 6.79 -3.75 -1.16
CA CYS A 128 5.64 -4.08 -0.29
C CYS A 128 6.06 -5.07 0.80
N LEU A 129 6.99 -5.97 0.49
CA LEU A 129 7.56 -6.91 1.47
C LEU A 129 8.28 -6.18 2.62
N ASP A 130 8.94 -5.06 2.37
CA ASP A 130 9.60 -4.27 3.41
C ASP A 130 8.58 -3.68 4.39
N TYR A 131 7.48 -3.13 3.88
CA TYR A 131 6.39 -2.63 4.72
C TYR A 131 5.72 -3.75 5.51
N PHE A 132 5.52 -4.92 4.90
CA PHE A 132 4.95 -6.09 5.57
C PHE A 132 5.83 -6.57 6.73
N LYS A 133 7.14 -6.71 6.48
CA LYS A 133 8.13 -7.06 7.51
C LYS A 133 8.19 -6.01 8.61
N PHE A 134 8.15 -4.73 8.25
CA PHE A 134 8.15 -3.63 9.21
C PHE A 134 6.94 -3.69 10.15
N ALA A 135 5.73 -3.91 9.61
CA ALA A 135 4.49 -4.03 10.39
C ALA A 135 4.50 -5.20 11.38
N GLY A 136 5.20 -6.30 11.04
CA GLY A 136 5.41 -7.44 11.93
C GLY A 136 6.58 -7.30 12.91
N SER A 137 7.35 -6.21 12.85
CA SER A 137 8.58 -6.06 13.64
C SER A 137 8.37 -5.32 14.96
N LYS A 138 9.29 -5.53 15.90
CA LYS A 138 9.38 -4.73 17.15
C LYS A 138 9.58 -3.23 16.90
N LYS A 139 9.98 -2.81 15.68
CA LYS A 139 10.15 -1.39 15.33
C LYS A 139 8.81 -0.68 15.27
N PHE A 140 7.76 -1.33 14.76
CA PHE A 140 6.43 -0.76 14.72
C PHE A 140 5.91 -0.48 16.13
N SER A 141 6.21 -1.37 17.09
CA SER A 141 5.86 -1.19 18.50
C SER A 141 6.51 0.03 19.15
N LYS A 142 7.62 0.54 18.60
CA LYS A 142 8.30 1.77 19.07
C LYS A 142 7.56 3.05 18.68
N ILE A 143 6.58 2.97 17.79
CA ILE A 143 5.67 4.08 17.51
C ILE A 143 4.81 4.29 18.74
N PRO A 144 4.74 5.52 19.30
CA PRO A 144 3.87 5.84 20.43
C PRO A 144 2.43 5.48 20.11
N GLU A 145 1.72 4.90 21.08
CA GLU A 145 0.41 4.30 20.87
C GLU A 145 -0.60 5.24 20.21
N GLY A 146 -0.70 6.49 20.69
CA GLY A 146 -1.58 7.51 20.12
C GLY A 146 -1.29 7.91 18.67
N HIS A 147 -0.13 7.53 18.11
CA HIS A 147 0.25 7.81 16.73
C HIS A 147 0.27 6.56 15.83
N ARG A 148 0.05 5.36 16.38
CA ARG A 148 0.13 4.10 15.63
C ARG A 148 -0.90 4.03 14.52
N GLU A 149 -2.14 4.46 14.79
CA GLU A 149 -3.20 4.43 13.78
C GLU A 149 -2.90 5.32 12.59
N ALA A 150 -2.60 6.59 12.85
CA ALA A 150 -2.33 7.54 11.79
C ALA A 150 -1.07 7.12 11.00
N CYS A 151 -0.01 6.66 11.68
CA CYS A 151 1.16 6.11 10.99
C CYS A 151 0.80 4.91 10.11
N ALA A 152 -0.03 3.98 10.61
CA ALA A 152 -0.48 2.84 9.83
C ALA A 152 -1.24 3.28 8.58
N LEU A 153 -2.21 4.18 8.72
CA LEU A 153 -3.03 4.65 7.60
C LEU A 153 -2.21 5.41 6.56
N HIS A 154 -1.24 6.23 6.99
CA HIS A 154 -0.31 6.91 6.07
C HIS A 154 0.56 5.94 5.28
N LEU A 155 1.08 4.88 5.94
CA LEU A 155 1.83 3.83 5.25
C LEU A 155 0.92 3.07 4.27
N CYS A 156 -0.32 2.77 4.65
CA CYS A 156 -1.30 2.15 3.76
C CYS A 156 -1.62 3.04 2.56
N GLU A 157 -1.73 4.36 2.75
CA GLU A 157 -1.97 5.31 1.68
C GLU A 157 -0.80 5.35 0.69
N ILE A 158 0.46 5.39 1.17
CA ILE A 158 1.65 5.30 0.31
C ILE A 158 1.60 4.05 -0.57
N ILE A 159 1.35 2.90 0.06
CA ILE A 159 1.34 1.59 -0.61
C ILE A 159 0.21 1.53 -1.64
N SER A 160 -0.99 1.93 -1.22
CA SER A 160 -2.20 1.91 -2.04
C SER A 160 -2.09 2.86 -3.22
N ARG A 161 -1.69 4.12 -3.01
CA ARG A 161 -1.52 5.10 -4.11
C ARG A 161 -0.55 4.61 -5.17
N ARG A 162 0.58 4.01 -4.75
CA ARG A 162 1.55 3.45 -5.70
C ARG A 162 0.92 2.37 -6.57
N PHE A 163 0.15 1.47 -5.95
CA PHE A 163 -0.55 0.41 -6.67
C PHE A 163 -1.63 0.94 -7.61
N PHE A 164 -2.51 1.82 -7.12
CA PHE A 164 -3.57 2.41 -7.92
C PHE A 164 -2.99 3.17 -9.12
N ARG A 165 -1.99 4.03 -8.92
CA ARG A 165 -1.33 4.76 -10.01
C ARG A 165 -0.82 3.83 -11.11
N ARG A 166 -0.17 2.72 -10.76
CA ARG A 166 0.30 1.72 -11.73
C ARG A 166 -0.84 1.10 -12.54
N TRP A 167 -2.00 0.88 -11.91
CA TRP A 167 -3.11 0.14 -12.52
C TRP A 167 -4.22 1.00 -13.13
N THR A 168 -4.28 2.29 -12.79
CA THR A 168 -5.32 3.21 -13.28
C THR A 168 -4.82 4.18 -14.34
N LEU A 169 -3.50 4.41 -14.45
CA LEU A 169 -2.93 5.36 -15.40
C LEU A 169 -3.24 4.98 -16.85
N ASP A 170 -2.91 3.75 -17.27
CA ASP A 170 -3.15 3.31 -18.65
C ASP A 170 -4.65 3.30 -19.00
N PRO A 171 -5.55 2.73 -18.18
CA PRO A 171 -6.99 2.85 -18.41
C PRO A 171 -7.50 4.29 -18.49
N LEU A 172 -6.93 5.22 -17.72
CA LEU A 172 -7.32 6.63 -17.74
C LEU A 172 -6.82 7.32 -19.02
N LEU A 173 -5.62 7.02 -19.48
CA LEU A 173 -5.09 7.49 -20.76
C LEU A 173 -5.93 6.98 -21.92
N GLU A 174 -6.29 5.70 -21.92
CA GLU A 174 -7.20 5.11 -22.91
C GLU A 174 -8.58 5.79 -22.89
N LEU A 175 -9.18 5.97 -21.70
CA LEU A 175 -10.49 6.59 -21.52
C LEU A 175 -10.51 8.02 -22.05
N THR A 176 -9.44 8.76 -21.81
CA THR A 176 -9.27 10.15 -22.27
C THR A 176 -8.81 10.23 -23.73
N ARG A 177 -8.62 9.09 -24.39
CA ARG A 177 -8.07 8.98 -25.76
C ARG A 177 -6.76 9.74 -25.90
N TYR A 178 -5.91 9.67 -24.87
CA TYR A 178 -4.63 10.37 -24.77
C TYR A 178 -4.72 11.89 -24.95
N ARG A 179 -5.91 12.48 -24.70
CA ARG A 179 -6.11 13.93 -24.81
C ARG A 179 -5.64 14.72 -23.59
N LEU A 180 -5.45 14.03 -22.46
CA LEU A 180 -4.88 14.62 -21.26
C LEU A 180 -3.39 14.28 -21.19
N SER A 181 -2.58 15.25 -20.78
CA SER A 181 -1.18 14.99 -20.46
C SER A 181 -1.08 14.07 -19.23
N ILE A 182 0.04 13.36 -19.10
CA ILE A 182 0.33 12.52 -17.92
C ILE A 182 0.20 13.34 -16.64
N LEU A 183 0.65 14.60 -16.65
CA LEU A 183 0.50 15.51 -15.52
C LEU A 183 -0.97 15.75 -15.14
N CYS A 184 -1.85 15.93 -16.13
CA CYS A 184 -3.29 16.07 -15.88
C CYS A 184 -3.90 14.77 -15.33
N CYS A 185 -3.48 13.61 -15.85
CA CYS A 185 -3.90 12.31 -15.34
C CYS A 185 -3.45 12.10 -13.89
N ASP A 186 -2.22 12.48 -13.54
CA ASP A 186 -1.71 12.43 -12.17
C ASP A 186 -2.54 13.31 -11.23
N ILE A 187 -2.86 14.55 -11.62
CA ILE A 187 -3.72 15.45 -10.84
C ILE A 187 -5.14 14.88 -10.67
N ILE A 188 -5.68 14.23 -11.70
CA ILE A 188 -7.00 13.57 -11.61
C ILE A 188 -6.92 12.40 -10.63
N MET A 189 -5.90 11.54 -10.74
CA MET A 189 -5.71 10.40 -9.82
C MET A 189 -5.46 10.85 -8.38
N GLU A 190 -4.80 11.99 -8.15
CA GLU A 190 -4.65 12.58 -6.81
C GLU A 190 -5.99 13.03 -6.21
N LYS A 191 -6.94 13.45 -7.05
CA LYS A 191 -8.26 13.96 -6.63
C LYS A 191 -9.34 12.90 -6.57
N LEU A 192 -9.20 11.81 -7.33
CA LEU A 192 -10.15 10.71 -7.28
C LEU A 192 -10.02 10.02 -5.93
N THR A 193 -11.14 9.93 -5.21
CA THR A 193 -11.19 9.09 -4.02
C THR A 193 -11.13 7.64 -4.46
N TYR A 194 -10.64 6.75 -3.60
CA TYR A 194 -10.58 5.31 -3.90
C TYR A 194 -11.95 4.75 -4.34
N ARG A 195 -13.06 5.33 -3.84
CA ARG A 195 -14.42 4.97 -4.24
C ARG A 195 -14.74 5.36 -5.68
N ASP A 196 -14.25 6.49 -6.17
CA ASP A 196 -14.49 6.97 -7.54
C ASP A 196 -13.86 6.06 -8.60
N LEU A 197 -12.76 5.39 -8.26
CA LEU A 197 -12.01 4.50 -9.15
C LEU A 197 -12.68 3.13 -9.38
N LEU A 198 -13.66 2.75 -8.54
CA LEU A 198 -14.40 1.48 -8.68
C LEU A 198 -15.77 1.62 -9.38
N TYR A 199 -16.35 2.83 -9.46
CA TYR A 199 -17.67 3.01 -10.08
C TYR A 199 -17.58 3.08 -11.61
N ARG A 200 -17.57 1.91 -12.26
CA ARG A 200 -18.12 1.77 -13.61
C ARG A 200 -19.54 1.23 -13.44
N LYS A 201 -20.56 2.11 -13.46
CA LYS A 201 -21.95 1.62 -13.64
C LYS A 201 -21.98 0.79 -14.92
N PRO A 202 -22.47 -0.46 -14.91
CA PRO A 202 -22.87 -1.11 -16.15
C PRO A 202 -23.94 -0.21 -16.77
N LYS A 203 -23.75 0.16 -18.04
CA LYS A 203 -24.84 0.76 -18.81
C LYS A 203 -25.90 -0.34 -18.94
N SER A 204 -27.01 -0.17 -18.24
CA SER A 204 -28.31 -0.77 -18.55
C SER A 204 -28.77 -0.30 -19.91
#